data_AF-A0A1K1QR66-F1
#
_entry.id   AF-A0A1K1QR66-F1
#
_cell.length_a   1.000
_cell.length_b   1.000
_cell.length_c   1.000
_cell.angle_alpha   90.00
_cell.angle_beta   90.00
_cell.angle_gamma   90.00
#
_symmetry.space_group_name_H-M   'P 1'
#
loop_
_entity.id
_entity.type
_entity.pdbx_description
1 polymer ?
#
loop_
_entity_poly.entity_id
_entity_poly.type
_entity_poly.pdbx_seq_one_letter_code
_entity_poly.pdbx_strand_id
1 'polypeptide(L)'
;MTTMAPPAQRAWLLRLGELRFRVFSGVPVVEVSPEQWGLDAATVRQAAAGRRYREVPSAQAGTLRFEFAPGFFPPPFHPGPGTDADRRRLAALLAREDQFWASLRRLRLSRADVGAVAAAAGMAVVAEVADPTDRLVLLRRPGLPDEELRPRSTQRITRRHVSYVIAGVFATCIAGGVLWVKLTQQALGPMLLIAGAGVFVAAAALVMRVVAGRSPRLPWLDAPFDGTPEVPVPFPASLSTELLGEVASLYGYFYGGPFVAGRSGESFLFVKCRPGLVFGHPAPAAAPAFDLPAESPGREQWLRNHLDGRDELWVSVRHAKLSPARIAEIAGRDGLVPVAEFADTTDRILLLRRPSAPPSTHRFRMSFVGFLAPAAWIVLCFGGSGLTSALTGDPRIFTIGFGLTVLGVPPLLWVLRAFPRSTRVGWLAGEFTGKPGVTFFSGQFDISPELVRQIAGYHGYFFGSQTSTRAQGTLVTYVKRG
;
A
#
# COMPACT_ATOMS: atom_id res chain seq x y z
N MET A 1 21.74 2.01 15.39
CA MET A 1 22.82 2.27 14.42
C MET A 1 22.58 1.41 13.21
N THR A 2 22.41 2.02 12.05
CA THR A 2 22.10 1.34 10.79
C THR A 2 23.41 1.06 10.07
N THR A 3 23.77 -0.21 9.91
CA THR A 3 24.99 -0.58 9.18
C THR A 3 24.68 -0.57 7.69
N MET A 4 24.87 0.57 7.04
CA MET A 4 24.81 0.66 5.59
C MET A 4 26.02 -0.06 4.98
N ALA A 5 25.83 -0.72 3.84
CA ALA A 5 26.94 -1.29 3.08
C ALA A 5 27.99 -0.19 2.77
N PRO A 6 29.30 -0.47 2.84
CA PRO A 6 30.36 0.49 2.51
C PRO A 6 30.13 1.15 1.14
N PRO A 7 30.53 2.42 0.94
CA PRO A 7 30.33 3.15 -0.32
C PRO A 7 30.83 2.40 -1.56
N ALA A 8 31.98 1.72 -1.46
CA ALA A 8 32.54 0.90 -2.53
C ALA A 8 31.62 -0.29 -2.89
N GLN A 9 31.03 -0.96 -1.89
CA GLN A 9 30.09 -2.05 -2.10
C GLN A 9 28.80 -1.55 -2.76
N ARG A 10 28.30 -0.37 -2.37
CA ARG A 10 27.14 0.26 -3.03
C ARG A 10 27.41 0.59 -4.48
N ALA A 11 28.57 1.19 -4.78
CA ALA A 11 28.98 1.49 -6.14
C ALA A 11 29.17 0.23 -7.00
N TRP A 12 29.64 -0.87 -6.41
CA TRP A 12 29.73 -2.17 -7.08
C TRP A 12 28.33 -2.75 -7.37
N LEU A 13 27.41 -2.74 -6.39
CA LEU A 13 26.03 -3.21 -6.56
C LEU A 13 25.25 -2.39 -7.60
N LEU A 14 25.46 -1.07 -7.63
CA LEU A 14 24.90 -0.18 -8.65
C LEU A 14 25.33 -0.61 -10.06
N ARG A 15 26.64 -0.83 -10.26
CA ARG A 15 27.19 -1.25 -11.56
C ARG A 15 26.69 -2.62 -11.97
N LEU A 16 26.58 -3.56 -11.04
CA LEU A 16 25.99 -4.88 -11.29
C LEU A 16 24.50 -4.79 -11.68
N GLY A 17 23.72 -3.95 -10.98
CA GLY A 17 22.31 -3.72 -11.29
C GLY A 17 22.13 -3.07 -12.67
N GLU A 18 22.88 -2.00 -12.95
CA GLU A 18 22.86 -1.35 -14.26
C GLU A 18 23.27 -2.33 -15.37
N LEU A 19 24.27 -3.19 -15.16
CA LEU A 19 24.66 -4.22 -16.12
C LEU A 19 23.51 -5.22 -16.38
N ARG A 20 22.93 -5.79 -15.31
CA ARG A 20 21.84 -6.78 -15.45
C ARG A 20 20.62 -6.24 -16.17
N PHE A 21 20.26 -4.99 -15.94
CA PHE A 21 18.98 -4.47 -16.42
C PHE A 21 19.11 -3.62 -17.68
N ARG A 22 20.17 -2.83 -17.81
CA ARG A 22 20.37 -1.99 -19.00
C ARG A 22 21.00 -2.77 -20.15
N VAL A 23 22.03 -3.55 -19.84
CA VAL A 23 22.86 -4.24 -20.85
C VAL A 23 22.25 -5.60 -21.18
N PHE A 24 21.88 -6.40 -20.18
CA PHE A 24 21.18 -7.68 -20.36
C PHE A 24 19.65 -7.54 -20.35
N SER A 25 19.15 -6.62 -21.19
CA SER A 25 17.75 -6.20 -21.27
C SER A 25 16.87 -7.06 -22.18
N GLY A 26 17.41 -8.10 -22.82
CA GLY A 26 16.74 -8.92 -23.82
C GLY A 26 17.17 -8.63 -25.26
N VAL A 27 18.13 -7.70 -25.47
CA VAL A 27 18.79 -7.49 -26.76
C VAL A 27 19.41 -8.80 -27.25
N PRO A 28 19.26 -9.18 -28.54
CA PRO A 28 19.70 -10.49 -29.05
C PRO A 28 21.18 -10.78 -28.81
N VAL A 29 22.04 -9.78 -28.94
CA VAL A 29 23.49 -9.91 -28.76
C VAL A 29 24.01 -8.70 -27.98
N VAL A 30 24.90 -8.97 -27.03
CA VAL A 30 25.46 -7.97 -26.13
C VAL A 30 26.97 -8.20 -25.98
N GLU A 31 27.77 -7.13 -26.11
CA GLU A 31 29.20 -7.16 -25.83
C GLU A 31 29.48 -6.29 -24.59
N VAL A 32 30.24 -6.84 -23.65
CA VAL A 32 30.53 -6.22 -22.36
C VAL A 32 32.03 -6.32 -22.08
N SER A 33 32.68 -5.19 -21.82
CA SER A 33 34.02 -5.16 -21.23
C SER A 33 33.91 -5.21 -19.70
N PRO A 34 34.39 -6.26 -19.00
CA PRO A 34 34.36 -6.31 -17.54
C PRO A 34 35.09 -5.11 -16.90
N GLU A 35 36.20 -4.68 -17.50
CA GLU A 35 37.00 -3.54 -17.07
C GLU A 35 36.23 -2.22 -17.11
N GLN A 36 35.47 -1.96 -18.18
CA GLN A 36 34.63 -0.75 -18.30
C GLN A 36 33.58 -0.66 -17.18
N TRP A 37 33.06 -1.82 -16.76
CA TRP A 37 32.09 -1.91 -15.66
C TRP A 37 32.77 -1.98 -14.29
N GLY A 38 34.10 -2.13 -14.23
CA GLY A 38 34.86 -2.41 -13.02
C GLY A 38 34.28 -3.58 -12.23
N LEU A 39 33.86 -4.63 -12.96
CA LEU A 39 33.39 -5.92 -12.46
C LEU A 39 34.32 -7.00 -12.98
N ASP A 40 34.52 -8.07 -12.23
CA ASP A 40 35.27 -9.22 -12.73
C ASP A 40 34.44 -10.00 -13.77
N ALA A 41 35.13 -10.73 -14.65
CA ALA A 41 34.50 -11.49 -15.72
C ALA A 41 33.50 -12.56 -15.21
N ALA A 42 33.74 -13.16 -14.03
CA ALA A 42 32.84 -14.16 -13.48
C ALA A 42 31.51 -13.53 -13.03
N THR A 43 31.56 -12.36 -12.39
CA THR A 43 30.37 -11.57 -12.05
C THR A 43 29.57 -11.17 -13.29
N VAL A 44 30.23 -10.73 -14.37
CA VAL A 44 29.56 -10.41 -15.65
C VAL A 44 28.87 -11.64 -16.24
N ARG A 45 29.54 -12.80 -16.25
CA ARG A 45 28.95 -14.07 -16.70
C ARG A 45 27.76 -14.50 -15.84
N GLN A 46 27.85 -14.36 -14.52
CA GLN A 46 26.75 -14.68 -13.61
C GLN A 46 25.55 -13.75 -13.85
N ALA A 47 25.79 -12.45 -14.05
CA ALA A 47 24.77 -11.49 -14.43
C ALA A 47 24.10 -11.84 -15.76
N ALA A 48 24.89 -12.22 -16.77
CA ALA A 48 24.40 -12.67 -18.07
C ALA A 48 23.55 -13.94 -17.96
N ALA A 49 24.07 -14.97 -17.30
CA ALA A 49 23.39 -16.24 -17.10
C ALA A 49 22.06 -16.09 -16.35
N GLY A 50 22.02 -15.27 -15.30
CA GLY A 50 20.78 -14.94 -14.58
C GLY A 50 19.73 -14.25 -15.46
N ARG A 51 20.16 -13.60 -16.54
CA ARG A 51 19.32 -12.94 -17.55
C ARG A 51 19.13 -13.78 -18.82
N ARG A 52 19.48 -15.07 -18.77
CA ARG A 52 19.37 -16.07 -19.85
C ARG A 52 20.18 -15.75 -21.10
N TYR A 53 21.32 -15.11 -20.89
CA TYR A 53 22.33 -14.94 -21.91
C TYR A 53 23.33 -16.09 -21.83
N ARG A 54 23.68 -16.64 -22.99
CA ARG A 54 24.80 -17.57 -23.13
C ARG A 54 26.02 -16.82 -23.64
N GLU A 55 27.19 -17.13 -23.09
CA GLU A 55 28.45 -16.61 -23.61
C GLU A 55 28.71 -17.24 -24.99
N VAL A 56 29.11 -16.41 -25.95
CA VAL A 56 29.54 -16.82 -27.29
C VAL A 56 30.93 -16.23 -27.55
N PRO A 57 31.74 -16.82 -28.45
CA PRO A 57 33.07 -16.29 -28.74
C PRO A 57 33.03 -14.81 -29.14
N SER A 58 33.86 -13.99 -28.50
CA SER A 58 34.02 -12.58 -28.87
C SER A 58 35.13 -12.42 -29.91
N ALA A 59 34.92 -11.51 -30.87
CA ALA A 59 35.93 -11.13 -31.85
C ALA A 59 36.94 -10.09 -31.28
N GLN A 60 36.60 -9.44 -30.17
CA GLN A 60 37.41 -8.37 -29.58
C GLN A 60 38.06 -8.85 -28.28
N ALA A 61 39.39 -8.73 -28.19
CA ALA A 61 40.13 -9.03 -26.97
C ALA A 61 39.65 -8.15 -25.80
N GLY A 62 39.52 -8.74 -24.60
CA GLY A 62 39.08 -8.02 -23.39
C GLY A 62 37.57 -7.77 -23.29
N THR A 63 36.77 -8.29 -24.23
CA THR A 63 35.30 -8.20 -24.19
C THR A 63 34.66 -9.59 -24.11
N LEU A 64 33.54 -9.67 -23.42
CA LEU A 64 32.69 -10.86 -23.36
C LEU A 64 31.47 -10.62 -24.26
N ARG A 65 31.19 -11.55 -25.16
CA ARG A 65 30.02 -11.51 -26.04
C ARG A 65 28.99 -12.50 -25.55
N PHE A 66 27.75 -12.06 -25.53
CA PHE A 66 26.62 -12.82 -25.02
C PHE A 66 25.47 -12.80 -26.01
N GLU A 67 24.79 -13.93 -26.16
CA GLU A 67 23.60 -14.07 -26.98
C GLU A 67 22.40 -14.40 -26.10
N PHE A 68 21.28 -13.71 -26.30
CA PHE A 68 20.05 -13.97 -25.56
C PHE A 68 19.45 -15.31 -26.03
N ALA A 69 19.49 -16.31 -25.16
CA ALA A 69 19.14 -17.69 -25.50
C ALA A 69 18.18 -18.30 -24.47
N PRO A 70 16.97 -17.75 -24.28
CA PRO A 70 16.07 -18.16 -23.21
C PRO A 70 15.64 -19.63 -23.28
N GLY A 71 15.67 -20.25 -24.46
CA GLY A 71 15.35 -21.68 -24.66
C GLY A 71 16.45 -22.65 -24.23
N PHE A 72 17.69 -22.18 -24.02
CA PHE A 72 18.80 -23.01 -23.53
C PHE A 72 18.78 -23.21 -22.02
N PHE A 73 17.97 -22.41 -21.31
CA PHE A 73 17.80 -22.52 -19.86
C PHE A 73 16.51 -23.32 -19.60
N PRO A 74 16.54 -24.37 -18.76
CA PRO A 74 15.34 -25.15 -18.47
C PRO A 74 14.21 -24.24 -17.97
N PRO A 75 12.94 -24.53 -18.30
CA PRO A 75 11.84 -23.76 -17.78
C PRO A 75 11.93 -23.82 -16.25
N PRO A 76 12.08 -22.67 -15.57
CA PRO A 76 12.49 -22.62 -14.18
C PRO A 76 11.45 -23.23 -13.22
N PHE A 77 10.23 -23.46 -13.72
CA PHE A 77 9.13 -23.95 -12.94
C PHE A 77 8.14 -24.73 -13.83
N HIS A 78 7.78 -25.96 -13.42
CA HIS A 78 6.66 -26.70 -14.00
C HIS A 78 5.41 -26.47 -13.14
N PRO A 79 4.42 -25.70 -13.61
CA PRO A 79 3.16 -25.58 -12.90
C PRO A 79 2.45 -26.93 -12.88
N GLY A 80 1.68 -27.19 -11.82
CA GLY A 80 0.74 -28.31 -11.81
C GLY A 80 -0.31 -28.18 -12.93
N PRO A 81 -1.14 -29.21 -13.17
CA PRO A 81 -2.00 -29.30 -14.36
C PRO A 81 -3.10 -28.23 -14.46
N GLY A 82 -3.30 -27.40 -13.43
CA GLY A 82 -4.35 -26.39 -13.37
C GLY A 82 -5.76 -26.98 -13.36
N THR A 83 -6.65 -26.43 -12.54
CA THR A 83 -8.08 -26.80 -12.58
C THR A 83 -8.92 -25.68 -13.17
N ASP A 84 -10.11 -25.99 -13.67
CA ASP A 84 -11.08 -24.97 -14.09
C ASP A 84 -11.53 -24.08 -12.93
N ALA A 85 -11.42 -24.56 -11.69
CA ALA A 85 -11.65 -23.75 -10.50
C ALA A 85 -10.55 -22.67 -10.36
N ASP A 86 -9.29 -23.01 -10.64
CA ASP A 86 -8.17 -22.06 -10.61
C ASP A 86 -8.31 -21.00 -11.71
N ARG A 87 -8.71 -21.41 -12.92
CA ARG A 87 -8.99 -20.48 -14.04
C ARG A 87 -10.11 -19.49 -13.70
N ARG A 88 -11.25 -19.99 -13.18
CA ARG A 88 -12.37 -19.15 -12.73
C ARG A 88 -11.97 -18.21 -11.60
N ARG A 89 -11.15 -18.69 -10.65
CA ARG A 89 -10.63 -17.87 -9.55
C ARG A 89 -9.74 -16.74 -10.07
N LEU A 90 -8.86 -17.01 -11.02
CA LEU A 90 -8.04 -15.97 -11.65
C LEU A 90 -8.92 -14.95 -12.39
N ALA A 91 -9.87 -15.40 -13.21
CA ALA A 91 -10.79 -14.50 -13.93
C ALA A 91 -11.54 -13.55 -12.98
N ALA A 92 -12.04 -14.06 -11.86
CA ALA A 92 -12.71 -13.25 -10.84
C ALA A 92 -11.80 -12.21 -10.17
N LEU A 93 -10.49 -12.48 -10.08
CA LEU A 93 -9.50 -11.54 -9.58
C LEU A 93 -9.20 -10.44 -10.62
N LEU A 94 -9.01 -10.82 -11.89
CA LEU A 94 -8.69 -9.89 -12.99
C LEU A 94 -9.84 -8.93 -13.32
N ALA A 95 -11.09 -9.35 -13.12
CA ALA A 95 -12.25 -8.49 -13.36
C ALA A 95 -12.26 -7.19 -12.51
N ARG A 96 -11.48 -7.13 -11.43
CA ARG A 96 -11.53 -6.05 -10.43
C ARG A 96 -10.30 -5.15 -10.40
N GLU A 97 -9.27 -5.48 -11.17
CA GLU A 97 -7.97 -4.81 -11.10
C GLU A 97 -7.52 -4.41 -12.51
N ASP A 98 -6.82 -3.29 -12.58
CA ASP A 98 -6.20 -2.80 -13.82
C ASP A 98 -4.81 -3.42 -14.05
N GLN A 99 -4.18 -3.91 -12.96
CA GLN A 99 -2.88 -4.55 -12.94
C GLN A 99 -2.83 -5.66 -11.87
N PHE A 100 -2.18 -6.79 -12.17
CA PHE A 100 -2.13 -7.94 -11.26
C PHE A 100 -0.87 -8.81 -11.46
N TRP A 101 -0.14 -9.06 -10.38
CA TRP A 101 0.90 -10.11 -10.35
C TRP A 101 0.31 -11.48 -10.06
N ALA A 102 0.46 -12.38 -11.04
CA ALA A 102 0.03 -13.77 -10.97
C ALA A 102 1.23 -14.69 -10.66
N SER A 103 1.21 -15.37 -9.51
CA SER A 103 2.13 -16.46 -9.20
C SER A 103 1.63 -17.78 -9.79
N LEU A 104 2.38 -18.35 -10.73
CA LEU A 104 2.02 -19.62 -11.37
C LEU A 104 2.06 -20.78 -10.37
N ARG A 105 2.95 -20.76 -9.38
CA ARG A 105 2.98 -21.77 -8.31
C ARG A 105 1.72 -21.73 -7.45
N ARG A 106 1.29 -20.53 -7.05
CA ARG A 106 0.09 -20.38 -6.20
C ARG A 106 -1.20 -20.67 -6.95
N LEU A 107 -1.26 -20.27 -8.22
CA LEU A 107 -2.43 -20.51 -9.07
C LEU A 107 -2.45 -21.94 -9.62
N ARG A 108 -1.31 -22.64 -9.63
CA ARG A 108 -1.13 -23.95 -10.27
C ARG A 108 -1.56 -23.95 -11.73
N LEU A 109 -1.46 -22.80 -12.40
CA LEU A 109 -1.83 -22.62 -13.81
C LEU A 109 -0.58 -22.52 -14.67
N SER A 110 -0.67 -23.01 -15.91
CA SER A 110 0.38 -22.79 -16.89
C SER A 110 0.45 -21.32 -17.33
N ARG A 111 1.59 -20.90 -17.89
CA ARG A 111 1.73 -19.57 -18.49
C ARG A 111 0.72 -19.35 -19.61
N ALA A 112 0.41 -20.40 -20.38
CA ALA A 112 -0.59 -20.36 -21.43
C ALA A 112 -2.01 -20.19 -20.86
N ASP A 113 -2.36 -20.92 -19.79
CA ASP A 113 -3.65 -20.76 -19.10
C ASP A 113 -3.83 -19.35 -18.53
N VAL A 114 -2.80 -18.84 -17.83
CA VAL A 114 -2.81 -17.48 -17.29
C VAL A 114 -2.99 -16.45 -18.40
N GLY A 115 -2.27 -16.61 -19.52
CA GLY A 115 -2.39 -15.75 -20.69
C GLY A 115 -3.79 -15.79 -21.32
N ALA A 116 -4.38 -16.99 -21.46
CA ALA A 116 -5.73 -17.16 -22.00
C ALA A 116 -6.80 -16.51 -21.11
N VAL A 117 -6.71 -16.72 -19.79
CA VAL A 117 -7.63 -16.11 -18.82
C VAL A 117 -7.45 -14.59 -18.78
N ALA A 118 -6.21 -14.10 -18.88
CA ALA A 118 -5.92 -12.67 -18.94
C ALA A 118 -6.50 -12.02 -20.20
N ALA A 119 -6.26 -12.63 -21.37
CA ALA A 119 -6.80 -12.15 -22.64
C ALA A 119 -8.33 -12.10 -22.62
N ALA A 120 -8.98 -13.14 -22.08
CA ALA A 120 -10.43 -13.16 -21.89
C ALA A 120 -10.95 -12.06 -20.95
N ALA A 121 -10.12 -11.59 -20.01
CA ALA A 121 -10.42 -10.48 -19.11
C ALA A 121 -10.01 -9.10 -19.68
N GLY A 122 -9.57 -9.02 -20.94
CA GLY A 122 -9.08 -7.78 -21.55
C GLY A 122 -7.73 -7.30 -21.00
N MET A 123 -6.91 -8.22 -20.49
CA MET A 123 -5.56 -7.95 -19.98
C MET A 123 -4.49 -8.65 -20.83
N ALA A 124 -3.30 -8.08 -20.86
CA ALA A 124 -2.13 -8.64 -21.51
C ALA A 124 -1.04 -8.97 -20.49
N VAL A 125 -0.20 -9.95 -20.81
CA VAL A 125 1.05 -10.21 -20.08
C VAL A 125 2.07 -9.15 -20.50
N VAL A 126 2.44 -8.26 -19.59
CA VAL A 126 3.38 -7.16 -19.87
C VAL A 126 4.79 -7.46 -19.39
N ALA A 127 4.91 -8.22 -18.30
CA ALA A 127 6.21 -8.66 -17.80
C ALA A 127 6.13 -10.08 -17.23
N GLU A 128 7.25 -10.77 -17.24
CA GLU A 128 7.41 -12.09 -16.64
C GLU A 128 8.75 -12.14 -15.91
N VAL A 129 8.74 -12.61 -14.68
CA VAL A 129 9.95 -12.89 -13.88
C VAL A 129 9.84 -14.30 -13.33
N ALA A 130 10.96 -15.01 -13.29
CA ALA A 130 10.94 -16.41 -12.86
C ALA A 130 12.28 -16.81 -12.25
N ASP A 131 12.19 -17.66 -11.26
CA ASP A 131 13.32 -18.33 -10.61
C ASP A 131 12.98 -19.82 -10.43
N PRO A 132 13.89 -20.66 -9.90
CA PRO A 132 13.62 -22.08 -9.67
C PRO A 132 12.41 -22.38 -8.74
N THR A 133 11.91 -21.38 -8.01
CA THR A 133 10.88 -21.56 -6.98
C THR A 133 9.48 -21.15 -7.43
N ASP A 134 9.36 -20.19 -8.34
CA ASP A 134 8.10 -19.67 -8.87
C ASP A 134 8.31 -18.88 -10.18
N ARG A 135 7.22 -18.69 -10.91
CA ARG A 135 7.15 -17.81 -12.08
C ARG A 135 6.02 -16.81 -11.83
N LEU A 136 6.36 -15.53 -11.83
CA LEU A 136 5.41 -14.44 -11.69
C LEU A 136 5.17 -13.79 -13.05
N VAL A 137 3.90 -13.53 -13.33
CA VAL A 137 3.46 -12.88 -14.56
C VAL A 137 2.71 -11.62 -14.20
N LEU A 138 3.13 -10.48 -14.74
CA LEU A 138 2.46 -9.20 -14.59
C LEU A 138 1.40 -9.06 -15.69
N LEU A 139 0.14 -9.01 -15.26
CA LEU A 139 -1.02 -8.82 -16.11
C LEU A 139 -1.49 -7.37 -16.04
N ARG A 140 -1.78 -6.75 -17.17
CA ARG A 140 -2.18 -5.33 -17.23
C ARG A 140 -3.20 -5.08 -18.34
N ARG A 141 -4.16 -4.17 -18.13
CA ARG A 141 -5.08 -3.73 -19.20
C ARG A 141 -4.34 -2.86 -20.23
N PRO A 142 -4.69 -2.96 -21.52
CA PRO A 142 -4.13 -2.10 -22.56
C PRO A 142 -4.52 -0.63 -22.33
N GLY A 143 -3.66 0.30 -22.75
CA GLY A 143 -3.91 1.75 -22.68
C GLY A 143 -3.48 2.43 -21.37
N LEU A 144 -2.87 1.69 -20.43
CA LEU A 144 -2.23 2.29 -19.26
C LEU A 144 -0.79 2.74 -19.60
N PRO A 145 -0.35 3.94 -19.20
CA PRO A 145 0.93 4.50 -19.61
C PRO A 145 2.11 3.65 -19.11
N ASP A 146 3.09 3.34 -19.96
CA ASP A 146 4.22 2.45 -19.62
C ASP A 146 5.05 2.94 -18.42
N GLU A 147 5.08 4.25 -18.18
CA GLU A 147 5.72 4.89 -17.02
C GLU A 147 5.03 4.56 -15.68
N GLU A 148 3.79 4.06 -15.72
CA GLU A 148 3.00 3.68 -14.55
C GLU A 148 2.86 2.16 -14.42
N LEU A 149 3.96 1.42 -14.22
CA LEU A 149 3.90 0.08 -13.63
C LEU A 149 3.33 0.09 -12.18
N ARG A 150 2.85 1.24 -11.70
CA ARG A 150 2.28 1.41 -10.37
C ARG A 150 0.93 0.70 -10.29
N PRO A 151 0.66 -0.08 -9.23
CA PRO A 151 -0.67 -0.64 -9.02
C PRO A 151 -1.63 0.49 -8.75
N ARG A 152 -2.52 0.75 -9.72
CA ARG A 152 -3.81 1.34 -9.42
C ARG A 152 -4.63 0.23 -8.77
N SER A 153 -4.46 0.02 -7.47
CA SER A 153 -5.51 -0.68 -6.74
C SER A 153 -6.74 0.22 -6.82
N THR A 154 -7.67 -0.08 -7.71
CA THR A 154 -9.00 0.51 -7.69
C THR A 154 -9.71 -0.03 -6.46
N GLN A 155 -9.33 0.52 -5.30
CA GLN A 155 -9.85 0.17 -3.98
C GLN A 155 -11.29 0.72 -3.82
N ARG A 156 -12.16 0.51 -4.82
CA ARG A 156 -13.54 0.98 -4.82
C ARG A 156 -14.55 -0.09 -4.41
N ILE A 157 -14.26 -1.39 -4.48
CA ILE A 157 -15.35 -2.40 -4.38
C ILE A 157 -15.35 -3.23 -3.07
N THR A 158 -14.27 -3.30 -2.31
CA THR A 158 -14.28 -4.04 -1.03
C THR A 158 -14.86 -3.27 0.16
N ARG A 159 -15.11 -1.95 0.03
CA ARG A 159 -15.52 -1.11 1.17
C ARG A 159 -16.94 -1.38 1.66
N ARG A 160 -17.90 -1.65 0.74
CA ARG A 160 -19.30 -1.96 1.10
C ARG A 160 -19.49 -3.40 1.55
N HIS A 161 -18.89 -4.37 0.86
CA HIS A 161 -19.07 -5.78 1.24
C HIS A 161 -18.37 -6.13 2.55
N VAL A 162 -17.18 -5.57 2.81
CA VAL A 162 -16.53 -5.75 4.12
C VAL A 162 -17.33 -5.06 5.21
N SER A 163 -17.91 -3.87 4.97
CA SER A 163 -18.79 -3.24 5.96
C SER A 163 -20.09 -4.03 6.20
N TYR A 164 -20.69 -4.66 5.18
CA TYR A 164 -21.86 -5.51 5.36
C TYR A 164 -21.53 -6.84 6.05
N VAL A 165 -20.38 -7.46 5.76
CA VAL A 165 -19.92 -8.67 6.46
C VAL A 165 -19.60 -8.35 7.91
N ILE A 166 -18.91 -7.24 8.18
CA ILE A 166 -18.65 -6.76 9.54
C ILE A 166 -19.98 -6.45 10.23
N ALA A 167 -20.90 -5.70 9.61
CA ALA A 167 -22.20 -5.39 10.18
C ALA A 167 -23.04 -6.65 10.46
N GLY A 168 -22.98 -7.65 9.58
CA GLY A 168 -23.62 -8.95 9.77
C GLY A 168 -23.04 -9.70 10.96
N VAL A 169 -21.71 -9.77 11.07
CA VAL A 169 -21.03 -10.36 12.26
C VAL A 169 -21.43 -9.60 13.53
N PHE A 170 -21.48 -8.28 13.50
CA PHE A 170 -21.95 -7.45 14.61
C PHE A 170 -23.40 -7.74 15.00
N ALA A 171 -24.31 -7.84 14.03
CA ALA A 171 -25.72 -8.17 14.29
C ALA A 171 -25.86 -9.56 14.93
N THR A 172 -25.10 -10.55 14.46
CA THR A 172 -25.08 -11.89 15.04
C THR A 172 -24.50 -11.91 16.45
N CYS A 173 -23.44 -11.13 16.71
CA CYS A 173 -22.87 -10.99 18.06
C CYS A 173 -23.84 -10.29 19.03
N ILE A 174 -24.57 -9.26 18.59
CA ILE A 174 -25.58 -8.57 19.41
C ILE A 174 -26.76 -9.51 19.69
N ALA A 175 -27.29 -10.19 18.68
CA ALA A 175 -28.37 -11.17 18.86
C ALA A 175 -27.94 -12.31 19.79
N GLY A 176 -26.71 -12.80 19.63
CA GLY A 176 -26.11 -13.79 20.53
C GLY A 176 -25.97 -13.30 21.96
N GLY A 177 -25.57 -12.04 22.17
CA GLY A 177 -25.49 -11.41 23.50
C GLY A 177 -26.85 -11.19 24.17
N VAL A 178 -27.89 -10.82 23.40
CA VAL A 178 -29.26 -10.68 23.93
C VAL A 178 -29.85 -12.05 24.30
N LEU A 179 -29.64 -13.06 23.44
CA LEU A 179 -30.06 -14.43 23.71
C LEU A 179 -29.32 -15.02 24.92
N TRP A 180 -28.02 -14.70 25.07
CA TRP A 180 -27.19 -15.04 26.21
C TRP A 180 -27.75 -14.51 27.54
N VAL A 181 -28.13 -13.24 27.59
CA VAL A 181 -28.71 -12.61 28.80
C VAL A 181 -30.03 -13.29 29.18
N LYS A 182 -30.89 -13.62 28.20
CA LYS A 182 -32.14 -14.34 28.48
C LYS A 182 -31.91 -15.78 28.96
N LEU A 183 -30.91 -16.48 28.42
CA LEU A 183 -30.61 -17.87 28.77
C LEU A 183 -29.83 -18.01 30.10
N THR A 184 -28.97 -17.04 30.44
CA THR A 184 -28.27 -17.02 31.73
C THR A 184 -29.20 -16.74 32.91
N GLN A 185 -30.34 -16.07 32.67
CA GLN A 185 -31.42 -15.96 33.65
C GLN A 185 -32.08 -17.32 33.97
N GLN A 186 -31.92 -18.34 33.11
CA GLN A 186 -32.48 -19.69 33.29
C GLN A 186 -31.47 -20.71 33.84
N ALA A 187 -30.39 -20.26 34.50
CA ALA A 187 -29.39 -21.10 35.17
C ALA A 187 -28.58 -22.08 34.28
N LEU A 188 -28.58 -21.92 32.95
CA LEU A 188 -27.78 -22.72 32.00
C LEU A 188 -26.42 -22.08 31.64
N GLY A 189 -25.94 -21.13 32.45
CA GLY A 189 -24.80 -20.26 32.15
C GLY A 189 -23.45 -20.92 31.81
N PRO A 190 -23.03 -22.05 32.41
CA PRO A 190 -21.70 -22.61 32.16
C PRO A 190 -21.59 -23.36 30.82
N MET A 191 -22.62 -24.12 30.41
CA MET A 191 -22.55 -24.89 29.16
C MET A 191 -22.62 -24.00 27.91
N LEU A 192 -23.31 -22.87 28.02
CA LEU A 192 -23.41 -21.93 26.90
C LEU A 192 -22.10 -21.13 26.72
N LEU A 193 -21.30 -20.93 27.77
CA LEU A 193 -20.02 -20.18 27.72
C LEU A 193 -19.04 -20.84 26.73
N ILE A 194 -19.04 -22.17 26.71
CA ILE A 194 -18.24 -22.99 25.80
C ILE A 194 -18.76 -22.86 24.35
N ALA A 195 -20.09 -22.86 24.16
CA ALA A 195 -20.69 -22.68 22.84
C ALA A 195 -20.46 -21.27 22.27
N GLY A 196 -20.62 -20.23 23.09
CA GLY A 196 -20.38 -18.83 22.72
C GLY A 196 -18.91 -18.55 22.41
N ALA A 197 -17.99 -19.08 23.21
CA ALA A 197 -16.55 -19.01 22.93
C ALA A 197 -16.20 -19.78 21.63
N GLY A 198 -16.82 -20.94 21.39
CA GLY A 198 -16.65 -21.70 20.15
C GLY A 198 -17.08 -20.93 18.90
N VAL A 199 -18.25 -20.27 18.95
CA VAL A 199 -18.75 -19.42 17.84
C VAL A 199 -17.85 -18.20 17.64
N PHE A 200 -17.39 -17.56 18.72
CA PHE A 200 -16.47 -16.42 18.64
C PHE A 200 -15.11 -16.81 18.06
N VAL A 201 -14.53 -17.93 18.50
CA VAL A 201 -13.27 -18.46 17.95
C VAL A 201 -13.44 -18.87 16.49
N ALA A 202 -14.56 -19.49 16.11
CA ALA A 202 -14.85 -19.82 14.72
C ALA A 202 -15.03 -18.58 13.85
N ALA A 203 -15.73 -17.55 14.34
CA ALA A 203 -15.91 -16.28 13.64
C ALA A 203 -14.59 -15.51 13.52
N ALA A 204 -13.79 -15.46 14.59
CA ALA A 204 -12.45 -14.86 14.59
C ALA A 204 -11.50 -15.62 13.66
N ALA A 205 -11.56 -16.96 13.63
CA ALA A 205 -10.80 -17.80 12.71
C ALA A 205 -11.26 -17.63 11.25
N LEU A 206 -12.55 -17.42 11.00
CA LEU A 206 -13.09 -17.10 9.67
C LEU A 206 -12.65 -15.71 9.21
N VAL A 207 -12.73 -14.70 10.08
CA VAL A 207 -12.24 -13.34 9.79
C VAL A 207 -10.73 -13.37 9.59
N MET A 208 -9.97 -14.10 10.41
CA MET A 208 -8.54 -14.33 10.19
C MET A 208 -8.27 -15.14 8.94
N ARG A 209 -9.13 -16.08 8.51
CA ARG A 209 -9.00 -16.75 7.21
C ARG A 209 -9.44 -15.90 6.03
N VAL A 210 -10.25 -14.87 6.22
CA VAL A 210 -10.65 -13.92 5.17
C VAL A 210 -9.61 -12.80 5.05
N VAL A 211 -8.99 -12.41 6.17
CA VAL A 211 -7.96 -11.38 6.27
C VAL A 211 -6.56 -11.95 6.01
N ALA A 212 -6.22 -13.10 6.59
CA ALA A 212 -4.98 -13.86 6.37
C ALA A 212 -5.15 -14.98 5.33
N GLY A 213 -6.32 -15.10 4.72
CA GLY A 213 -6.56 -15.96 3.57
C GLY A 213 -5.73 -15.50 2.40
N ARG A 214 -4.50 -16.01 2.35
CA ARG A 214 -3.67 -16.37 1.19
C ARG A 214 -4.33 -15.97 -0.12
N SER A 215 -4.36 -14.67 -0.33
CA SER A 215 -4.81 -14.10 -1.57
C SER A 215 -3.69 -14.40 -2.58
N PRO A 216 -4.01 -14.91 -3.78
CA PRO A 216 -3.04 -14.98 -4.88
C PRO A 216 -2.49 -13.61 -5.24
N ARG A 217 -3.19 -12.53 -4.82
CA ARG A 217 -2.73 -11.16 -4.97
C ARG A 217 -1.40 -10.98 -4.22
N LEU A 218 -0.41 -10.50 -4.94
CA LEU A 218 0.83 -9.96 -4.39
C LEU A 218 0.83 -8.42 -4.46
N PRO A 219 -0.20 -7.70 -3.95
CA PRO A 219 -0.26 -6.23 -4.09
C PRO A 219 0.86 -5.55 -3.28
N TRP A 220 1.45 -6.28 -2.34
CA TRP A 220 2.60 -5.85 -1.57
C TRP A 220 3.90 -5.90 -2.36
N LEU A 221 3.96 -6.59 -3.52
CA LEU A 221 5.18 -6.61 -4.33
C LEU A 221 5.49 -5.23 -4.91
N ASP A 222 4.45 -4.48 -5.25
CA ASP A 222 4.61 -3.24 -5.99
C ASP A 222 4.62 -2.02 -5.08
N ALA A 223 3.87 -2.08 -3.98
CA ALA A 223 3.71 -0.98 -3.03
C ALA A 223 5.04 -0.38 -2.49
N PRO A 224 6.11 -1.16 -2.27
CA PRO A 224 7.39 -0.62 -1.82
C PRO A 224 8.13 0.18 -2.90
N PHE A 225 7.99 -0.16 -4.18
CA PHE A 225 8.78 0.41 -5.28
C PHE A 225 8.15 1.67 -5.86
N ASP A 226 7.96 2.66 -5.00
CA ASP A 226 7.23 3.91 -5.27
C ASP A 226 8.03 4.99 -6.01
N GLY A 227 9.28 4.72 -6.31
CA GLY A 227 10.20 5.65 -6.94
C GLY A 227 11.18 6.33 -5.98
N THR A 228 11.10 6.10 -4.67
CA THR A 228 12.12 6.54 -3.69
C THR A 228 13.50 5.96 -3.99
N PRO A 229 14.60 6.65 -3.65
CA PRO A 229 15.96 6.17 -3.95
C PRO A 229 16.34 4.87 -3.25
N GLU A 230 15.83 4.64 -2.03
CA GLU A 230 16.12 3.46 -1.23
C GLU A 230 14.82 2.96 -0.58
N VAL A 231 14.53 1.67 -0.72
CA VAL A 231 13.30 1.01 -0.27
C VAL A 231 13.65 -0.22 0.57
N PRO A 232 13.37 -0.23 1.88
CA PRO A 232 13.44 -1.45 2.66
C PRO A 232 12.19 -2.31 2.42
N VAL A 233 12.39 -3.53 1.94
CA VAL A 233 11.33 -4.53 1.73
C VAL A 233 11.49 -5.66 2.74
N PRO A 234 10.49 -5.94 3.59
CA PRO A 234 10.59 -7.04 4.56
C PRO A 234 10.68 -8.39 3.84
N PHE A 235 11.41 -9.35 4.42
CA PHE A 235 11.54 -10.70 3.85
C PHE A 235 10.18 -11.35 3.64
N PRO A 236 9.76 -11.60 2.39
CA PRO A 236 8.51 -12.31 2.15
C PRO A 236 8.76 -13.81 2.34
N ALA A 237 7.98 -14.45 3.21
CA ALA A 237 8.06 -15.90 3.42
C ALA A 237 7.69 -16.74 2.17
N SER A 238 7.27 -16.11 1.07
CA SER A 238 6.71 -16.79 -0.10
C SER A 238 7.40 -16.51 -1.43
N LEU A 239 8.40 -15.63 -1.47
CA LEU A 239 9.20 -15.39 -2.66
C LEU A 239 10.67 -15.52 -2.29
N SER A 240 11.47 -16.04 -3.20
CA SER A 240 12.92 -15.99 -3.05
C SER A 240 13.42 -14.55 -3.14
N THR A 241 14.64 -14.35 -2.66
CA THR A 241 15.36 -13.08 -2.75
C THR A 241 15.63 -12.68 -4.19
N GLU A 242 15.97 -13.67 -5.03
CA GLU A 242 16.24 -13.52 -6.45
C GLU A 242 15.01 -13.08 -7.21
N LEU A 243 13.87 -13.74 -6.95
CA LEU A 243 12.61 -13.41 -7.60
C LEU A 243 12.10 -12.02 -7.17
N LEU A 244 12.25 -11.67 -5.90
CA LEU A 244 11.96 -10.30 -5.44
C LEU A 244 12.88 -9.27 -6.10
N GLY A 245 14.15 -9.61 -6.31
CA GLY A 245 15.10 -8.77 -7.04
C GLY A 245 14.73 -8.57 -8.50
N GLU A 246 14.28 -9.63 -9.19
CA GLU A 246 13.78 -9.52 -10.56
C GLU A 246 12.50 -8.66 -10.62
N VAL A 247 11.57 -8.79 -9.67
CA VAL A 247 10.41 -7.89 -9.57
C VAL A 247 10.86 -6.44 -9.37
N ALA A 248 11.74 -6.19 -8.39
CA ALA A 248 12.27 -4.86 -8.08
C ALA A 248 12.91 -4.21 -9.31
N SER A 249 13.57 -5.01 -10.14
CA SER A 249 14.24 -4.52 -11.34
C SER A 249 13.33 -3.99 -12.42
N LEU A 250 12.12 -4.54 -12.54
CA LEU A 250 11.10 -3.99 -13.45
C LEU A 250 10.70 -2.58 -13.03
N TYR A 251 10.85 -2.26 -11.75
CA TYR A 251 10.64 -0.93 -11.18
C TYR A 251 11.89 -0.05 -11.16
N GLY A 252 13.01 -0.50 -11.74
CA GLY A 252 14.27 0.22 -11.76
C GLY A 252 15.05 0.17 -10.44
N TYR A 253 14.77 -0.83 -9.60
CA TYR A 253 15.48 -1.07 -8.34
C TYR A 253 16.40 -2.27 -8.42
N PHE A 254 17.50 -2.23 -7.67
CA PHE A 254 18.42 -3.35 -7.50
C PHE A 254 18.62 -3.65 -6.02
N TYR A 255 19.01 -4.88 -5.74
CA TYR A 255 19.27 -5.34 -4.38
C TYR A 255 20.53 -4.66 -3.82
N GLY A 256 20.34 -3.86 -2.76
CA GLY A 256 21.37 -3.11 -2.04
C GLY A 256 21.97 -3.87 -0.85
N GLY A 257 21.49 -5.08 -0.54
CA GLY A 257 21.95 -5.90 0.59
C GLY A 257 20.91 -6.04 1.71
N PRO A 258 21.23 -6.82 2.76
CA PRO A 258 20.38 -6.94 3.94
C PRO A 258 20.32 -5.60 4.70
N PHE A 259 19.16 -5.30 5.26
CA PHE A 259 18.85 -4.08 5.98
C PHE A 259 18.17 -4.41 7.31
N VAL A 260 18.79 -4.00 8.42
CA VAL A 260 18.23 -4.21 9.76
C VAL A 260 17.54 -2.92 10.20
N ALA A 261 16.21 -2.88 10.05
CA ALA A 261 15.38 -1.76 10.45
C ALA A 261 14.94 -1.90 11.92
N GLY A 262 15.82 -1.59 12.88
CA GLY A 262 15.47 -1.59 14.30
C GLY A 262 15.11 -2.99 14.85
N ARG A 263 14.16 -3.07 15.81
CA ARG A 263 13.73 -4.34 16.45
C ARG A 263 12.89 -5.25 15.55
N SER A 264 12.44 -4.77 14.39
CA SER A 264 11.49 -5.46 13.52
C SER A 264 12.18 -6.13 12.33
N GLY A 265 12.87 -7.24 12.60
CA GLY A 265 13.29 -8.23 11.60
C GLY A 265 14.29 -7.77 10.53
N GLU A 266 14.89 -8.75 9.86
CA GLU A 266 15.70 -8.50 8.67
C GLU A 266 14.80 -8.06 7.51
N SER A 267 15.26 -7.07 6.76
CA SER A 267 14.65 -6.59 5.51
C SER A 267 15.71 -6.58 4.41
N PHE A 268 15.30 -6.41 3.17
CA PHE A 268 16.19 -6.18 2.04
C PHE A 268 16.15 -4.71 1.65
N LEU A 269 17.31 -4.08 1.51
CA LEU A 269 17.40 -2.76 0.91
C LEU A 269 17.35 -2.93 -0.61
N PHE A 270 16.47 -2.19 -1.25
CA PHE A 270 16.47 -2.01 -2.69
C PHE A 270 16.81 -0.56 -3.00
N VAL A 271 17.71 -0.34 -3.95
CA VAL A 271 18.17 1.01 -4.30
C VAL A 271 17.79 1.28 -5.75
N LYS A 272 17.37 2.49 -6.07
CA LYS A 272 16.93 2.88 -7.40
C LYS A 272 18.15 3.21 -8.27
N CYS A 273 18.29 2.58 -9.43
CA CYS A 273 19.43 2.81 -10.33
C CYS A 273 19.46 4.25 -10.84
N ARG A 274 18.31 4.86 -11.16
CA ARG A 274 18.18 6.27 -11.57
C ARG A 274 16.82 6.87 -11.19
N PRO A 275 16.75 8.15 -10.77
CA PRO A 275 15.49 8.87 -10.72
C PRO A 275 14.91 8.98 -12.15
N GLY A 276 13.77 8.34 -12.42
CA GLY A 276 13.02 8.52 -13.66
C GLY A 276 13.18 7.44 -14.74
N LEU A 277 14.01 6.41 -14.56
CA LEU A 277 14.05 5.28 -15.49
C LEU A 277 13.02 4.21 -15.07
N VAL A 278 11.81 4.31 -15.60
CA VAL A 278 10.86 3.19 -15.65
C VAL A 278 11.06 2.52 -17.01
N PHE A 279 11.17 1.19 -17.06
CA PHE A 279 11.33 0.48 -18.33
C PHE A 279 10.07 0.64 -19.21
N GLY A 280 10.28 1.06 -20.47
CA GLY A 280 9.30 1.02 -21.56
C GLY A 280 9.11 2.34 -22.31
N HIS A 281 10.07 2.72 -23.18
CA HIS A 281 10.05 3.90 -24.08
C HIS A 281 9.79 5.29 -23.45
N PRO A 282 10.32 6.40 -24.00
CA PRO A 282 9.98 7.73 -23.50
C PRO A 282 8.56 8.05 -23.96
N ALA A 283 7.59 8.03 -23.04
CA ALA A 283 6.25 8.51 -23.35
C ALA A 283 6.25 10.05 -23.31
N PRO A 284 5.49 10.71 -24.19
CA PRO A 284 5.32 12.15 -24.15
C PRO A 284 4.60 12.53 -22.84
N ALA A 285 4.85 13.76 -22.37
CA ALA A 285 4.29 14.32 -21.14
C ALA A 285 2.82 13.91 -20.92
N ALA A 286 2.58 13.12 -19.89
CA ALA A 286 1.26 12.60 -19.57
C ALA A 286 0.23 13.73 -19.37
N ALA A 287 -0.90 13.63 -20.06
CA ALA A 287 -2.08 14.43 -19.75
C ALA A 287 -2.63 14.03 -18.36
N PRO A 288 -3.15 14.97 -17.55
CA PRO A 288 -3.58 14.69 -16.19
C PRO A 288 -4.75 13.70 -16.15
N ALA A 289 -4.55 12.54 -15.51
CA ALA A 289 -5.46 11.40 -15.44
C ALA A 289 -6.66 11.56 -14.46
N PHE A 290 -7.08 12.79 -14.15
CA PHE A 290 -8.23 13.06 -13.28
C PHE A 290 -9.42 13.54 -14.11
N ASP A 291 -10.42 12.66 -14.29
CA ASP A 291 -11.70 13.05 -14.88
C ASP A 291 -12.42 14.04 -13.96
N LEU A 292 -12.63 15.25 -14.47
CA LEU A 292 -13.34 16.30 -13.77
C LEU A 292 -14.82 15.92 -13.58
N PRO A 293 -15.35 15.95 -12.34
CA PRO A 293 -16.77 15.73 -12.13
C PRO A 293 -17.60 16.87 -12.72
N ALA A 294 -18.80 16.53 -13.24
CA ALA A 294 -19.75 17.51 -13.77
C ALA A 294 -20.13 18.56 -12.70
N GLU A 295 -20.03 19.83 -13.08
CA GLU A 295 -20.29 20.97 -12.20
C GLU A 295 -21.77 20.99 -11.77
N SER A 296 -22.03 21.26 -10.50
CA SER A 296 -23.39 21.39 -9.97
C SER A 296 -23.52 22.67 -9.14
N PRO A 297 -24.54 23.52 -9.39
CA PRO A 297 -24.64 24.84 -8.73
C PRO A 297 -24.74 24.76 -7.21
N GLY A 298 -25.35 23.70 -6.65
CA GLY A 298 -25.40 23.51 -5.20
C GLY A 298 -24.03 23.30 -4.53
N ARG A 299 -22.99 22.93 -5.28
CA ARG A 299 -21.64 22.74 -4.74
C ARG A 299 -20.83 24.02 -4.65
N GLU A 300 -21.11 25.00 -5.51
CA GLU A 300 -20.50 26.33 -5.39
C GLU A 300 -20.94 27.02 -4.11
N GLN A 301 -22.24 26.98 -3.81
CA GLN A 301 -22.77 27.55 -2.56
C GLN A 301 -22.22 26.82 -1.34
N TRP A 302 -22.09 25.48 -1.40
CA TRP A 302 -21.41 24.71 -0.36
C TRP A 302 -19.98 25.22 -0.14
N LEU A 303 -19.20 25.44 -1.20
CA LEU A 303 -17.83 25.93 -1.10
C LEU A 303 -17.77 27.33 -0.49
N ARG A 304 -18.62 28.27 -0.94
CA ARG A 304 -18.71 29.63 -0.37
C ARG A 304 -19.00 29.62 1.13
N ASN A 305 -19.97 28.81 1.55
CA ASN A 305 -20.28 28.64 2.98
C ASN A 305 -19.11 28.04 3.78
N HIS A 306 -18.16 27.34 3.14
CA HIS A 306 -16.97 26.79 3.79
C HIS A 306 -15.75 27.73 3.76
N LEU A 307 -15.72 28.71 2.84
CA LEU A 307 -14.68 29.72 2.74
C LEU A 307 -14.89 30.85 3.75
N ASP A 308 -16.14 31.16 4.10
CA ASP A 308 -16.49 32.26 4.98
C ASP A 308 -15.73 32.21 6.33
N GLY A 309 -15.09 33.33 6.67
CA GLY A 309 -14.31 33.50 7.89
C GLY A 309 -13.01 32.69 8.02
N ARG A 310 -12.54 32.00 6.97
CA ARG A 310 -11.33 31.17 7.04
C ARG A 310 -10.11 31.81 6.39
N ASP A 311 -8.97 31.72 7.06
CA ASP A 311 -7.67 32.14 6.51
C ASP A 311 -6.96 31.01 5.74
N GLU A 312 -7.33 29.75 6.02
CA GLU A 312 -6.79 28.56 5.38
C GLU A 312 -7.89 27.49 5.20
N LEU A 313 -7.93 26.86 4.03
CA LEU A 313 -8.87 25.79 3.72
C LEU A 313 -8.25 24.72 2.82
N TRP A 314 -8.39 23.46 3.24
CA TRP A 314 -8.04 22.29 2.44
C TRP A 314 -9.28 21.82 1.67
N VAL A 315 -9.19 21.73 0.35
CA VAL A 315 -10.32 21.37 -0.52
C VAL A 315 -9.97 20.14 -1.35
N SER A 316 -10.74 19.08 -1.19
CA SER A 316 -10.71 17.92 -2.08
C SER A 316 -11.58 18.22 -3.30
N VAL A 317 -10.99 18.19 -4.50
CA VAL A 317 -11.66 18.40 -5.78
C VAL A 317 -12.77 17.36 -5.97
N ARG A 318 -12.51 16.10 -5.59
CA ARG A 318 -13.52 15.04 -5.64
C ARG A 318 -14.70 15.28 -4.70
N HIS A 319 -14.45 15.85 -3.51
CA HIS A 319 -15.52 16.16 -2.55
C HIS A 319 -16.29 17.42 -2.96
N ALA A 320 -15.59 18.46 -3.41
CA ALA A 320 -16.17 19.70 -3.89
C ALA A 320 -16.99 19.48 -5.17
N LYS A 321 -16.60 18.51 -6.02
CA LYS A 321 -17.18 18.28 -7.35
C LYS A 321 -17.15 19.55 -8.22
N LEU A 322 -16.03 20.28 -8.14
CA LEU A 322 -15.77 21.49 -8.90
C LEU A 322 -14.38 21.38 -9.50
N SER A 323 -14.17 21.98 -10.67
CA SER A 323 -12.83 22.02 -11.27
C SER A 323 -11.86 22.85 -10.41
N PRO A 324 -10.55 22.54 -10.41
CA PRO A 324 -9.56 23.32 -9.69
C PRO A 324 -9.58 24.81 -10.05
N ALA A 325 -9.76 25.12 -11.34
CA ALA A 325 -9.91 26.49 -11.82
C ALA A 325 -11.14 27.17 -11.20
N ARG A 326 -12.29 26.47 -11.16
CA ARG A 326 -13.51 27.00 -10.54
C ARG A 326 -13.39 27.19 -9.03
N ILE A 327 -12.71 26.27 -8.34
CA ILE A 327 -12.40 26.41 -6.90
C ILE A 327 -11.54 27.64 -6.67
N ALA A 328 -10.49 27.84 -7.48
CA ALA A 328 -9.60 29.00 -7.38
C ALA A 328 -10.33 30.32 -7.68
N GLU A 329 -11.23 30.34 -8.67
CA GLU A 329 -12.05 31.52 -8.98
C GLU A 329 -12.98 31.89 -7.82
N ILE A 330 -13.70 30.90 -7.24
CA ILE A 330 -14.60 31.14 -6.10
C ILE A 330 -13.80 31.60 -4.87
N ALA A 331 -12.68 30.93 -4.57
CA ALA A 331 -11.81 31.29 -3.45
C ALA A 331 -11.20 32.69 -3.60
N GLY A 332 -10.82 33.07 -4.82
CA GLY A 332 -10.24 34.38 -5.12
C GLY A 332 -11.19 35.54 -4.79
N ARG A 333 -12.51 35.33 -4.90
CA ARG A 333 -13.52 36.33 -4.52
C ARG A 333 -13.54 36.61 -3.02
N ASP A 334 -13.18 35.61 -2.20
CA ASP A 334 -13.12 35.72 -0.73
C ASP A 334 -11.68 36.01 -0.23
N GLY A 335 -10.76 36.33 -1.14
CA GLY A 335 -9.36 36.68 -0.83
C GLY A 335 -8.45 35.49 -0.51
N LEU A 336 -8.87 34.27 -0.84
CA LEU A 336 -8.10 33.04 -0.69
C LEU A 336 -7.46 32.65 -2.02
N VAL A 337 -6.17 32.32 -2.01
CA VAL A 337 -5.44 31.86 -3.21
C VAL A 337 -4.92 30.43 -3.03
N PRO A 338 -4.86 29.62 -4.10
CA PRO A 338 -4.22 28.31 -4.04
C PRO A 338 -2.71 28.47 -3.83
N VAL A 339 -2.21 27.95 -2.70
CA VAL A 339 -0.78 28.00 -2.34
C VAL A 339 -0.07 26.69 -2.59
N ALA A 340 -0.80 25.58 -2.54
CA ALA A 340 -0.27 24.27 -2.87
C ALA A 340 -1.36 23.38 -3.47
N GLU A 341 -0.88 22.42 -4.26
CA GLU A 341 -1.72 21.42 -4.89
C GLU A 341 -1.06 20.05 -4.75
N PHE A 342 -1.88 19.07 -4.40
CA PHE A 342 -1.46 17.69 -4.21
C PHE A 342 -2.39 16.80 -5.03
N ALA A 343 -1.84 15.88 -5.81
CA ALA A 343 -2.64 15.06 -6.71
C ALA A 343 -2.19 13.61 -6.68
N ASP A 344 -3.18 12.71 -6.70
CA ASP A 344 -2.98 11.30 -6.98
C ASP A 344 -4.10 10.78 -7.89
N THR A 345 -4.11 9.47 -8.13
CA THR A 345 -5.12 8.80 -8.96
C THR A 345 -6.52 8.77 -8.31
N THR A 346 -6.66 9.16 -7.05
CA THR A 346 -7.89 9.06 -6.27
C THR A 346 -8.58 10.40 -6.05
N ASP A 347 -7.80 11.48 -6.00
CA ASP A 347 -8.22 12.83 -5.65
C ASP A 347 -7.14 13.88 -5.99
N ARG A 348 -7.60 15.12 -6.11
CA ARG A 348 -6.76 16.32 -6.21
C ARG A 348 -7.13 17.24 -5.05
N ILE A 349 -6.15 17.71 -4.30
CA ILE A 349 -6.34 18.48 -3.08
C ILE A 349 -5.67 19.83 -3.26
N LEU A 350 -6.44 20.89 -3.02
CA LEU A 350 -5.98 22.26 -3.05
C LEU A 350 -5.86 22.80 -1.62
N LEU A 351 -4.74 23.45 -1.33
CA LEU A 351 -4.55 24.25 -0.14
C LEU A 351 -4.79 25.71 -0.51
N LEU A 352 -5.90 26.26 -0.03
CA LEU A 352 -6.26 27.66 -0.18
C LEU A 352 -5.82 28.42 1.07
N ARG A 353 -5.15 29.56 0.89
CA ARG A 353 -4.73 30.42 2.00
C ARG A 353 -4.79 31.88 1.63
N ARG A 354 -5.06 32.74 2.61
CA ARG A 354 -5.01 34.18 2.44
C ARG A 354 -3.53 34.63 2.41
N PRO A 355 -3.11 35.47 1.44
CA PRO A 355 -1.69 35.85 1.31
C PRO A 355 -1.07 36.47 2.56
N SER A 356 -1.87 37.18 3.37
CA SER A 356 -1.44 37.83 4.60
C SER A 356 -1.49 36.93 5.85
N ALA A 357 -2.04 35.72 5.75
CA ALA A 357 -2.19 34.83 6.90
C ALA A 357 -0.89 34.05 7.13
N PRO A 358 -0.34 34.06 8.37
CA PRO A 358 0.77 33.17 8.70
C PRO A 358 0.34 31.71 8.54
N PRO A 359 1.28 30.79 8.23
CA PRO A 359 0.97 29.36 8.15
C PRO A 359 0.29 28.91 9.45
N SER A 360 -0.84 28.21 9.32
CA SER A 360 -1.66 27.88 10.48
C SER A 360 -0.87 27.01 11.47
N THR A 361 -0.65 27.51 12.69
CA THR A 361 -0.07 26.72 13.78
C THR A 361 -1.19 26.04 14.56
N HIS A 362 -1.98 25.19 13.91
CA HIS A 362 -3.01 24.44 14.63
C HIS A 362 -2.34 23.46 15.60
N ARG A 363 -2.55 23.67 16.91
CA ARG A 363 -1.92 22.87 17.99
C ARG A 363 -2.64 21.55 18.27
N PHE A 364 -3.84 21.35 17.74
CA PHE A 364 -4.68 20.21 18.11
C PHE A 364 -4.43 19.01 17.18
N ARG A 365 -3.77 17.99 17.73
CA ARG A 365 -3.40 16.77 17.00
C ARG A 365 -4.58 15.81 16.95
N MET A 366 -5.22 15.70 15.79
CA MET A 366 -6.34 14.78 15.60
C MET A 366 -5.95 13.32 15.62
N SER A 367 -4.66 12.98 15.39
CA SER A 367 -4.16 11.64 15.65
C SER A 367 -4.47 11.20 17.08
N PHE A 368 -4.35 12.12 18.05
CA PHE A 368 -4.61 11.87 19.47
C PHE A 368 -6.09 11.62 19.76
N VAL A 369 -7.01 12.29 19.06
CA VAL A 369 -8.47 12.05 19.22
C VAL A 369 -8.86 10.64 18.84
N GLY A 370 -8.24 10.08 17.80
CA GLY A 370 -8.47 8.68 17.43
C GLY A 370 -8.02 7.67 18.48
N PHE A 371 -7.18 8.06 19.44
CA PHE A 371 -6.82 7.24 20.61
C PHE A 371 -7.62 7.61 21.85
N LEU A 372 -7.85 8.92 22.07
CA LEU A 372 -8.53 9.43 23.24
C LEU A 372 -9.99 8.99 23.28
N ALA A 373 -10.70 8.99 22.15
CA ALA A 373 -12.10 8.56 22.12
C ALA A 373 -12.26 7.08 22.51
N PRO A 374 -11.52 6.11 21.93
CA PRO A 374 -11.51 4.74 22.42
C PRO A 374 -11.04 4.60 23.88
N ALA A 375 -10.01 5.33 24.30
CA ALA A 375 -9.50 5.25 25.67
C ALA A 375 -10.53 5.75 26.68
N ALA A 376 -11.17 6.89 26.42
CA ALA A 376 -12.25 7.43 27.24
C ALA A 376 -13.44 6.46 27.30
N TRP A 377 -13.78 5.82 26.17
CA TRP A 377 -14.82 4.79 26.14
C TRP A 377 -14.47 3.56 26.97
N ILE A 378 -13.22 3.07 26.91
CA ILE A 378 -12.73 1.98 27.76
C ILE A 378 -12.83 2.36 29.23
N VAL A 379 -12.36 3.56 29.60
CA VAL A 379 -12.40 4.02 31.00
C VAL A 379 -13.85 4.11 31.49
N LEU A 380 -14.75 4.68 30.69
CA LEU A 380 -16.15 4.85 31.05
C LEU A 380 -16.89 3.50 31.16
N CYS A 381 -16.74 2.63 30.18
CA CYS A 381 -17.48 1.36 30.14
C CYS A 381 -16.81 0.29 31.01
N PHE A 382 -15.53 -0.01 30.80
CA PHE A 382 -14.81 -1.05 31.54
C PHE A 382 -14.43 -0.58 32.96
N GLY A 383 -13.83 0.60 33.08
CA GLY A 383 -13.43 1.15 34.38
C GLY A 383 -14.64 1.47 35.26
N GLY A 384 -15.61 2.19 34.70
CA GLY A 384 -16.85 2.54 35.41
C GLY A 384 -17.62 1.31 35.87
N SER A 385 -17.83 0.32 35.00
CA SER A 385 -18.52 -0.92 35.39
C SER A 385 -17.76 -1.75 36.42
N GLY A 386 -16.42 -1.78 36.36
CA GLY A 386 -15.60 -2.46 37.37
C GLY A 386 -15.74 -1.83 38.74
N LEU A 387 -15.68 -0.49 38.83
CA LEU A 387 -15.90 0.22 40.08
C LEU A 387 -17.32 0.00 40.64
N THR A 388 -18.35 0.12 39.79
CA THR A 388 -19.74 -0.11 40.22
C THR A 388 -19.96 -1.56 40.66
N SER A 389 -19.39 -2.53 39.94
CA SER A 389 -19.47 -3.94 40.32
C SER A 389 -18.79 -4.21 41.66
N ALA A 390 -17.63 -3.60 41.92
CA ALA A 390 -16.94 -3.72 43.21
C ALA A 390 -17.74 -3.11 44.37
N LEU A 391 -18.46 -2.00 44.14
CA LEU A 391 -19.27 -1.34 45.17
C LEU A 391 -20.61 -2.05 45.44
N THR A 392 -21.21 -2.66 44.42
CA THR A 392 -22.55 -3.27 44.51
C THR A 392 -22.52 -4.78 44.71
N GLY A 393 -21.40 -5.43 44.45
CA GLY A 393 -21.27 -6.89 44.46
C GLY A 393 -21.92 -7.60 43.27
N ASP A 394 -22.46 -6.87 42.28
CA ASP A 394 -23.11 -7.49 41.10
C ASP A 394 -22.11 -7.69 39.94
N PRO A 395 -21.70 -8.94 39.61
CA PRO A 395 -20.78 -9.22 38.51
C PRO A 395 -21.37 -9.00 37.12
N ARG A 396 -22.71 -8.86 37.00
CA ARG A 396 -23.38 -8.62 35.72
C ARG A 396 -23.05 -7.23 35.19
N ILE A 397 -22.89 -6.24 36.07
CA ILE A 397 -22.55 -4.86 35.71
C ILE A 397 -21.20 -4.82 34.99
N PHE A 398 -20.18 -5.50 35.54
CA PHE A 398 -18.87 -5.61 34.92
C PHE A 398 -18.94 -6.29 33.54
N THR A 399 -19.72 -7.36 33.43
CA THR A 399 -19.91 -8.10 32.17
C THR A 399 -20.51 -7.19 31.08
N ILE A 400 -21.51 -6.37 31.44
CA ILE A 400 -22.14 -5.41 30.52
C ILE A 400 -21.12 -4.35 30.07
N GLY A 401 -20.37 -3.76 31.00
CA GLY A 401 -19.37 -2.75 30.67
C GLY A 401 -18.21 -3.27 29.84
N PHE A 402 -17.77 -4.51 30.07
CA PHE A 402 -16.81 -5.18 29.19
C PHE A 402 -17.39 -5.37 27.78
N GLY A 403 -18.64 -5.86 27.66
CA GLY A 403 -19.33 -6.01 26.38
C GLY A 403 -19.42 -4.68 25.61
N LEU A 404 -19.84 -3.60 26.28
CA LEU A 404 -19.90 -2.25 25.69
C LEU A 404 -18.52 -1.74 25.26
N THR A 405 -17.48 -2.07 26.00
CA THR A 405 -16.09 -1.69 25.65
C THR A 405 -15.66 -2.38 24.37
N VAL A 406 -15.83 -3.71 24.29
CA VAL A 406 -15.46 -4.50 23.10
C VAL A 406 -16.26 -4.05 21.88
N LEU A 407 -17.54 -3.70 22.04
CA LEU A 407 -18.40 -3.25 20.94
C LEU A 407 -18.11 -1.80 20.50
N GLY A 408 -17.80 -0.89 21.43
CA GLY A 408 -17.65 0.53 21.13
C GLY A 408 -16.25 0.98 20.71
N VAL A 409 -15.18 0.26 21.13
CA VAL A 409 -13.80 0.62 20.73
C VAL A 409 -13.58 0.57 19.21
N PRO A 410 -13.99 -0.48 18.48
CA PRO A 410 -13.76 -0.55 17.03
C PRO A 410 -14.33 0.63 16.23
N PRO A 411 -15.60 1.04 16.36
CA PRO A 411 -16.11 2.19 15.60
C PRO A 411 -15.43 3.51 15.99
N LEU A 412 -15.04 3.66 17.26
CA LEU A 412 -14.33 4.87 17.71
C LEU A 412 -12.92 4.99 17.12
N LEU A 413 -12.24 3.87 16.84
CA LEU A 413 -10.97 3.88 16.10
C LEU A 413 -11.13 4.40 14.65
N TRP A 414 -12.36 4.35 14.10
CA TRP A 414 -12.68 4.85 12.76
C TRP A 414 -13.44 6.18 12.77
N VAL A 415 -13.64 6.82 13.93
CA VAL A 415 -14.48 8.02 14.06
C VAL A 415 -14.02 9.14 13.12
N LEU A 416 -12.72 9.26 12.89
CA LEU A 416 -12.17 10.28 12.01
C LEU A 416 -12.59 10.08 10.54
N ARG A 417 -12.95 8.86 10.14
CA ARG A 417 -13.47 8.58 8.79
C ARG A 417 -14.89 9.07 8.56
N ALA A 418 -15.63 9.41 9.61
CA ALA A 418 -16.93 10.04 9.47
C ALA A 418 -16.82 11.47 8.90
N PHE A 419 -15.65 12.09 9.03
CA PHE A 419 -15.42 13.46 8.58
C PHE A 419 -15.05 13.52 7.09
N PRO A 420 -15.42 14.62 6.40
CA PRO A 420 -15.00 14.89 5.04
C PRO A 420 -13.51 14.72 4.79
N ARG A 421 -13.15 14.26 3.58
CA ARG A 421 -11.74 14.09 3.17
C ARG A 421 -10.95 15.40 3.28
N SER A 422 -11.54 16.53 2.89
CA SER A 422 -10.97 17.87 3.08
C SER A 422 -10.56 18.14 4.53
N THR A 423 -11.46 17.88 5.47
CA THR A 423 -11.22 18.05 6.91
C THR A 423 -10.11 17.13 7.41
N ARG A 424 -10.15 15.84 7.03
CA ARG A 424 -9.14 14.86 7.41
C ARG A 424 -7.75 15.22 6.88
N VAL A 425 -7.67 15.80 5.69
CA VAL A 425 -6.41 16.28 5.11
C VAL A 425 -5.87 17.46 5.89
N GLY A 426 -6.71 18.45 6.22
CA GLY A 426 -6.27 19.56 7.07
C GLY A 426 -5.77 19.09 8.44
N TRP A 427 -6.43 18.10 9.03
CA TRP A 427 -5.98 17.47 10.27
C TRP A 427 -4.65 16.72 10.13
N LEU A 428 -4.46 16.00 9.02
CA LEU A 428 -3.21 15.33 8.71
C LEU A 428 -2.08 16.35 8.52
N ALA A 429 -2.32 17.44 7.78
CA ALA A 429 -1.36 18.51 7.59
C ALA A 429 -0.94 19.13 8.93
N GLY A 430 -1.91 19.29 9.84
CA GLY A 430 -1.69 19.71 11.23
C GLY A 430 -0.89 18.72 12.09
N GLU A 431 -0.52 17.54 11.61
CA GLU A 431 0.45 16.68 12.30
C GLU A 431 1.90 17.10 12.03
N PHE A 432 2.17 17.83 10.94
CA PHE A 432 3.50 18.24 10.49
C PHE A 432 3.92 19.61 11.05
N THR A 433 3.68 19.85 12.35
CA THR A 433 3.87 21.16 13.01
C THR A 433 5.31 21.44 13.46
N GLY A 434 6.31 20.99 12.70
CA GLY A 434 7.71 21.28 12.95
C GLY A 434 8.45 20.41 13.98
N LYS A 435 7.80 19.41 14.59
CA LYS A 435 8.45 18.38 15.42
C LYS A 435 9.51 17.58 14.63
N PRO A 436 10.57 17.06 15.27
CA PRO A 436 11.60 16.28 14.57
C PRO A 436 11.07 14.97 13.96
N GLY A 437 10.01 14.40 14.55
CA GLY A 437 9.34 13.22 14.02
C GLY A 437 7.83 13.23 14.29
N VAL A 438 7.08 12.65 13.36
CA VAL A 438 5.61 12.57 13.38
C VAL A 438 5.22 11.13 13.05
N THR A 439 4.42 10.52 13.93
CA THR A 439 3.97 9.14 13.77
C THR A 439 2.45 9.07 13.90
N PHE A 440 1.80 8.38 12.97
CA PHE A 440 0.34 8.15 12.98
C PHE A 440 -0.03 6.89 12.18
N PHE A 441 -1.23 6.37 12.39
CA PHE A 441 -1.75 5.27 11.58
C PHE A 441 -2.28 5.78 10.25
N SER A 442 -1.73 5.30 9.13
CA SER A 442 -2.15 5.68 7.77
C SER A 442 -3.65 5.46 7.54
N GLY A 443 -4.20 4.37 8.09
CA GLY A 443 -5.62 4.03 7.96
C GLY A 443 -6.59 5.00 8.65
N GLN A 444 -6.10 5.78 9.63
CA GLN A 444 -6.89 6.68 10.46
C GLN A 444 -7.48 7.85 9.66
N PHE A 445 -6.67 8.43 8.77
CA PHE A 445 -7.10 9.55 7.92
C PHE A 445 -7.71 9.08 6.59
N ASP A 446 -7.41 7.85 6.16
CA ASP A 446 -7.92 7.27 4.90
C ASP A 446 -7.67 8.21 3.70
N ILE A 447 -6.44 8.71 3.68
CA ILE A 447 -5.78 9.43 2.60
C ILE A 447 -4.75 8.47 2.01
N SER A 448 -4.54 8.52 0.70
CA SER A 448 -3.56 7.65 0.07
C SER A 448 -2.14 7.93 0.61
N PRO A 449 -1.27 6.91 0.67
CA PRO A 449 0.12 7.10 1.09
C PRO A 449 0.84 8.17 0.26
N GLU A 450 0.52 8.27 -1.03
CA GLU A 450 1.12 9.25 -1.93
C GLU A 450 0.76 10.69 -1.56
N LEU A 451 -0.53 10.98 -1.35
CA LEU A 451 -0.96 12.30 -0.90
C LEU A 451 -0.38 12.64 0.48
N VAL A 452 -0.33 11.67 1.39
CA VAL A 452 0.31 11.87 2.72
C VAL A 452 1.76 12.30 2.55
N ARG A 453 2.52 11.68 1.64
CA ARG A 453 3.92 12.03 1.38
C ARG A 453 4.07 13.39 0.73
N GLN A 454 3.24 13.73 -0.25
CA GLN A 454 3.29 15.05 -0.87
C GLN A 454 3.00 16.16 0.14
N ILE A 455 2.00 15.97 1.02
CA ILE A 455 1.69 16.88 2.13
C ILE A 455 2.86 16.94 3.12
N ALA A 456 3.41 15.79 3.53
CA ALA A 456 4.58 15.74 4.40
C ALA A 456 5.77 16.51 3.81
N GLY A 457 6.07 16.27 2.53
CA GLY A 457 7.14 16.93 1.78
C GLY A 457 6.96 18.43 1.70
N TYR A 458 5.74 18.92 1.48
CA TYR A 458 5.41 20.35 1.53
C TYR A 458 5.74 20.97 2.90
N HIS A 459 5.60 20.21 3.99
CA HIS A 459 5.99 20.63 5.34
C HIS A 459 7.46 20.34 5.71
N GLY A 460 8.29 19.90 4.75
CA GLY A 460 9.71 19.61 4.99
C GLY A 460 9.98 18.28 5.71
N TYR A 461 9.02 17.36 5.69
CA TYR A 461 9.15 16.02 6.23
C TYR A 461 9.46 14.99 5.14
N PHE A 462 10.24 13.98 5.50
CA PHE A 462 10.50 12.81 4.66
C PHE A 462 10.05 11.54 5.37
N PHE A 463 9.76 10.50 4.61
CA PHE A 463 9.37 9.20 5.16
C PHE A 463 10.56 8.58 5.91
N GLY A 464 10.35 8.20 7.17
CA GLY A 464 11.37 7.60 8.02
C GLY A 464 11.20 6.08 8.13
N SER A 465 10.03 5.63 8.58
CA SER A 465 9.77 4.20 8.78
C SER A 465 8.28 3.87 8.71
N GLN A 466 7.98 2.58 8.53
CA GLN A 466 6.63 2.05 8.69
C GLN A 466 6.65 0.76 9.49
N THR A 467 5.65 0.59 10.36
CA THR A 467 5.44 -0.62 11.14
C THR A 467 4.02 -1.10 10.92
N SER A 468 3.87 -2.29 10.33
CA SER A 468 2.57 -2.92 10.15
C SER A 468 2.11 -3.58 11.44
N THR A 469 0.95 -3.16 11.95
CA THR A 469 0.30 -3.78 13.11
C THR A 469 -0.89 -4.62 12.64
N ARG A 470 -1.12 -5.78 13.28
CA ARG A 470 -2.29 -6.62 12.97
C ARG A 470 -3.63 -5.97 13.37
N ALA A 471 -3.62 -5.05 14.33
CA ALA A 471 -4.83 -4.48 14.92
C ALA A 471 -5.28 -3.15 14.30
N GLN A 472 -4.35 -2.25 13.98
CA GLN A 472 -4.66 -0.86 13.58
C GLN A 472 -4.11 -0.47 12.19
N GLY A 473 -3.51 -1.42 11.48
CA GLY A 473 -2.94 -1.22 10.15
C GLY A 473 -1.49 -0.70 10.21
N THR A 474 -1.09 0.04 9.18
CA THR A 474 0.29 0.53 9.02
C THR A 474 0.51 1.84 9.77
N LEU A 475 1.34 1.79 10.81
CA LEU A 475 1.88 2.95 11.50
C LEU A 475 2.99 3.53 10.64
N VAL A 476 2.91 4.81 10.28
CA VAL A 476 3.92 5.49 9.46
C VAL A 476 4.60 6.57 10.29
N THR A 477 5.91 6.69 10.12
CA THR A 477 6.75 7.70 10.79
C THR A 477 7.41 8.57 9.73
N TYR A 478 7.26 9.87 9.87
CA TYR A 478 7.91 10.90 9.07
C TYR A 478 8.89 11.69 9.94
N VAL A 479 10.03 12.07 9.39
CA VAL A 479 11.10 12.78 10.08
C VAL A 479 11.31 14.12 9.39
N LYS A 480 11.53 15.18 10.16
CA LYS A 480 11.78 16.52 9.62
C LYS A 480 13.20 16.60 9.06
N ARG A 481 13.37 17.23 7.89
CA ARG A 481 14.71 17.54 7.37
C ARG A 481 15.35 18.58 8.29
N GLY A 482 16.47 18.20 8.90
CA GLY A 482 17.25 19.04 9.80
C GLY A 482 17.91 20.20 9.09
#